data_AF-A0A8I2YPJ6-F1
#
_entry.id   AF-A0A8I2YPJ6-F1
#
_cell.length_a   1.000
_cell.length_b   1.000
_cell.length_c   1.000
_cell.angle_alpha   90.00
_cell.angle_beta   90.00
_cell.angle_gamma   90.00
#
_symmetry.space_group_name_H-M   'P 1'
#
loop_
_entity.id
_entity.type
_entity.pdbx_description
1 polymer ?
#
loop_
_entity_poly.entity_id
_entity_poly.type
_entity_poly.pdbx_seq_one_letter_code
_entity_poly.pdbx_strand_id
1 'polypeptide(L)'
;MAGPTNSDQRYIRLPPTYAPYILRVSLDAGTPASKNGVFKTNFPLDGGLFERDKFAERRLHIDFSKPIQVDLPISHAGAFVYWVEYDGDFPGQRIKGREGYFNIDPILRVPARSPILSADLKPLLPSEKGAQILPDYVNLPLDGIAMLTVVSKWMGPIAQWKKHFQEASDRGYTMLHWTPLQVRGASDSPYSIKDQKNYDLRIFDIPVEPLAAASIVEDTLRVAKEEYGLLSLTDVVLNHTASDSKWLIHHPEAGYSPSNTPNLTPALELDDAIVEFSGSLQGSGLPTHVTSQKDIDTLMVALEQHLKSKELWQFYILDVQEEMAAILSALSSNPIAPGMARISMENLHPQLPTLYGHLA
;
A
#
# COMPACT_ATOMS: atom_id res chain seq x y z
N MET A 1 1.76 -31.92 -14.58
CA MET A 1 2.18 -30.50 -14.58
C MET A 1 3.51 -30.40 -13.86
N ALA A 2 4.43 -29.55 -14.30
CA ALA A 2 5.62 -29.23 -13.50
C ALA A 2 5.33 -28.08 -12.53
N GLY A 3 5.76 -28.21 -11.28
CA GLY A 3 5.53 -27.24 -10.21
C GLY A 3 4.63 -27.78 -9.08
N PRO A 4 4.31 -26.95 -8.07
CA PRO A 4 3.53 -27.34 -6.90
C PRO A 4 2.19 -27.99 -7.27
N THR A 5 1.93 -29.17 -6.74
CA THR A 5 0.75 -29.98 -7.11
C THR A 5 -0.44 -29.76 -6.17
N ASN A 6 -0.20 -29.44 -4.89
CA ASN A 6 -1.22 -29.11 -3.90
C ASN A 6 -1.14 -27.64 -3.40
N SER A 7 -2.22 -27.11 -2.80
CA SER A 7 -2.29 -25.77 -2.21
C SER A 7 -1.15 -25.50 -1.22
N ASP A 8 -0.84 -26.50 -0.38
CA ASP A 8 0.15 -26.37 0.70
C ASP A 8 1.60 -26.29 0.18
N GLN A 9 1.82 -26.65 -1.08
CA GLN A 9 3.11 -26.54 -1.75
C GLN A 9 3.24 -25.23 -2.55
N ARG A 10 2.14 -24.48 -2.74
CA ARG A 10 2.17 -23.21 -3.46
C ARG A 10 2.69 -22.07 -2.60
N TYR A 11 2.59 -22.19 -1.29
CA TYR A 11 3.09 -21.21 -0.35
C TYR A 11 3.70 -21.91 0.86
N ILE A 12 4.98 -21.64 1.12
CA ILE A 12 5.72 -22.23 2.24
C ILE A 12 6.23 -21.10 3.13
N ARG A 13 5.92 -21.12 4.43
CA ARG A 13 6.54 -20.23 5.40
C ARG A 13 7.64 -20.98 6.13
N LEU A 14 8.86 -20.46 6.05
CA LEU A 14 10.05 -21.02 6.66
C LEU A 14 10.43 -20.20 7.91
N PRO A 15 10.92 -20.86 8.96
CA PRO A 15 11.34 -20.17 10.18
C PRO A 15 12.56 -19.28 9.90
N PRO A 16 12.88 -18.35 10.81
CA PRO A 16 14.14 -17.61 10.71
C PRO A 16 15.35 -18.54 10.74
N THR A 17 16.41 -18.17 10.03
CA THR A 17 17.67 -18.94 9.93
C THR A 17 18.54 -18.82 11.18
N TYR A 18 18.03 -19.25 12.35
CA TYR A 18 18.84 -19.31 13.58
C TYR A 18 20.03 -20.27 13.45
N ALA A 19 19.82 -21.37 12.72
CA ALA A 19 20.85 -22.28 12.26
C ALA A 19 20.72 -22.43 10.73
N PRO A 20 21.82 -22.63 9.99
CA PRO A 20 21.76 -22.86 8.55
C PRO A 20 20.90 -24.08 8.21
N TYR A 21 19.98 -23.92 7.26
CA TYR A 21 19.20 -25.01 6.69
C TYR A 21 18.96 -24.77 5.19
N ILE A 22 18.51 -25.80 4.50
CA ILE A 22 18.20 -25.76 3.07
C ILE A 22 16.70 -25.96 2.86
N LEU A 23 16.13 -25.25 1.89
CA LEU A 23 14.86 -25.65 1.27
C LEU A 23 15.21 -26.52 0.06
N ARG A 24 14.80 -27.78 0.07
CA ARG A 24 14.99 -28.69 -1.07
C ARG A 24 13.71 -28.81 -1.86
N VAL A 25 13.74 -28.37 -3.12
CA VAL A 25 12.67 -28.63 -4.08
C VAL A 25 12.95 -29.96 -4.76
N SER A 26 12.05 -30.93 -4.58
CA SER A 26 12.14 -32.25 -5.20
C SER A 26 11.08 -32.40 -6.28
N LEU A 27 11.48 -32.88 -7.46
CA LEU A 27 10.62 -33.16 -8.60
C LEU A 27 10.71 -34.65 -8.90
N ASP A 28 9.58 -35.34 -8.97
CA ASP A 28 9.56 -36.76 -9.27
C ASP A 28 10.11 -37.03 -10.68
N ALA A 29 10.79 -38.18 -10.82
CA ALA A 29 11.28 -38.66 -12.10
C ALA A 29 10.11 -38.85 -13.08
N GLY A 30 10.33 -38.51 -14.36
CA GLY A 30 9.32 -38.66 -15.41
C GLY A 30 8.25 -37.54 -15.43
N THR A 31 8.35 -36.52 -14.58
CA THR A 31 7.53 -35.32 -14.69
C THR A 31 7.89 -34.51 -15.95
N PRO A 32 6.99 -33.64 -16.49
CA PRO A 32 7.29 -32.79 -17.64
C PRO A 32 8.55 -31.92 -17.48
N ALA A 33 8.93 -31.60 -16.24
CA ALA A 33 10.18 -30.92 -15.89
C ALA A 33 11.43 -31.66 -16.41
N SER A 34 11.34 -32.96 -16.67
CA SER A 34 12.43 -33.76 -17.24
C SER A 34 12.71 -33.43 -18.71
N LYS A 35 11.83 -32.71 -19.43
CA LYS A 35 12.07 -32.27 -20.81
C LYS A 35 12.86 -30.95 -20.82
N ASN A 36 14.19 -31.01 -20.74
CA ASN A 36 15.07 -29.83 -20.71
C ASN A 36 14.63 -28.79 -19.65
N GLY A 37 14.42 -29.28 -18.43
CA GLY A 37 13.93 -28.46 -17.33
C GLY A 37 14.90 -27.37 -16.90
N VAL A 38 14.37 -26.19 -16.56
CA VAL A 38 15.11 -25.10 -15.94
C VAL A 38 14.31 -24.63 -14.73
N PHE A 39 14.90 -24.79 -13.55
CA PHE A 39 14.37 -24.19 -12.33
C PHE A 39 14.75 -22.71 -12.28
N LYS A 40 13.77 -21.86 -11.98
CA LYS A 40 13.95 -20.41 -11.86
C LYS A 40 13.45 -19.94 -10.51
N THR A 41 14.16 -19.01 -9.89
CA THR A 41 13.73 -18.36 -8.65
C THR A 41 14.33 -16.97 -8.53
N ASN A 42 13.63 -16.04 -7.88
CA ASN A 42 14.21 -14.73 -7.51
C ASN A 42 14.92 -14.76 -6.15
N PHE A 43 15.00 -15.92 -5.50
CA PHE A 43 15.89 -16.09 -4.36
C PHE A 43 17.35 -15.95 -4.83
N PRO A 44 18.19 -15.17 -4.13
CA PRO A 44 19.57 -14.89 -4.54
C PRO A 44 20.48 -16.13 -4.32
N LEU A 45 20.27 -17.18 -5.11
CA LEU A 45 21.02 -18.44 -5.07
C LEU A 45 22.52 -18.24 -5.33
N ASP A 46 22.85 -17.26 -6.16
CA ASP A 46 24.22 -16.91 -6.54
C ASP A 46 24.82 -15.84 -5.60
N GLY A 47 24.12 -15.50 -4.52
CA GLY A 47 24.45 -14.39 -3.64
C GLY A 47 24.06 -13.02 -4.23
N GLY A 48 24.44 -11.95 -3.51
CA GLY A 48 24.13 -10.58 -3.88
C GLY A 48 22.83 -10.06 -3.28
N LEU A 49 22.46 -8.83 -3.67
CA LEU A 49 21.23 -8.18 -3.21
C LEU A 49 20.02 -8.77 -3.94
N PHE A 50 18.91 -8.88 -3.22
CA PHE A 50 17.64 -9.31 -3.78
C PHE A 50 17.09 -8.25 -4.75
N GLU A 51 16.65 -8.70 -5.93
CA GLU A 51 15.95 -7.91 -6.93
C GLU A 51 14.70 -8.69 -7.36
N ARG A 52 13.51 -8.07 -7.32
CA ARG A 52 12.23 -8.78 -7.51
C ARG A 52 12.11 -9.44 -8.88
N ASP A 53 12.65 -8.79 -9.91
CA ASP A 53 12.50 -9.16 -11.32
C ASP A 53 13.74 -9.87 -11.89
N LYS A 54 14.69 -10.28 -11.03
CA LYS A 54 15.89 -11.00 -11.40
C LYS A 54 15.81 -12.44 -10.94
N PHE A 55 16.03 -13.38 -11.86
CA PHE A 55 15.84 -14.80 -11.60
C PHE A 55 17.14 -15.58 -11.79
N ALA A 56 17.56 -16.28 -10.74
CA ALA A 56 18.61 -17.29 -10.82
C ALA A 56 18.06 -18.55 -11.50
N GLU A 57 18.88 -19.16 -12.36
CA GLU A 57 18.50 -20.35 -13.12
C GLU A 57 19.36 -21.55 -12.73
N ARG A 58 18.75 -22.73 -12.66
CA ARG A 58 19.42 -24.03 -12.51
C ARG A 58 18.87 -24.99 -13.53
N ARG A 59 19.74 -25.49 -14.42
CA ARG A 59 19.36 -26.55 -15.37
C ARG A 59 19.12 -27.85 -14.61
N LEU A 60 18.02 -28.52 -14.91
CA LEU A 60 17.63 -29.76 -14.28
C LEU A 60 18.28 -30.93 -15.03
N HIS A 61 19.17 -31.66 -14.35
CA HIS A 61 19.77 -32.87 -14.90
C HIS A 61 18.75 -34.02 -14.87
N ILE A 62 18.61 -34.71 -16.01
CA ILE A 62 17.62 -35.78 -16.17
C ILE A 62 18.20 -37.08 -15.63
N ASP A 63 17.59 -37.61 -14.58
CA ASP A 63 17.79 -38.98 -14.12
C ASP A 63 16.39 -39.63 -13.98
N PHE A 64 16.11 -40.63 -14.79
CA PHE A 64 14.83 -41.34 -14.74
C PHE A 64 14.74 -42.35 -13.58
N SER A 65 15.85 -42.60 -12.89
CA SER A 65 15.92 -43.53 -11.77
C SER A 65 15.74 -42.86 -10.41
N LYS A 66 15.84 -41.52 -10.33
CA LYS A 66 15.82 -40.76 -9.08
C LYS A 66 15.10 -39.41 -9.22
N PRO A 67 14.49 -38.87 -8.15
CA PRO A 67 13.96 -37.53 -8.15
C PRO A 67 15.04 -36.48 -8.43
N ILE A 68 14.66 -35.42 -9.15
CA ILE A 68 15.51 -34.24 -9.36
C ILE A 68 15.40 -33.34 -8.13
N GLN A 69 16.53 -32.97 -7.54
CA GLN A 69 16.58 -32.14 -6.33
C GLN A 69 17.33 -30.83 -6.61
N VAL A 70 16.71 -29.72 -6.21
CA VAL A 70 17.33 -28.39 -6.23
C VAL A 70 17.39 -27.88 -4.79
N ASP A 71 18.59 -27.61 -4.31
CA ASP A 71 18.83 -27.13 -2.95
C ASP A 71 18.96 -25.61 -2.95
N LEU A 72 18.14 -24.97 -2.12
CA LEU A 72 18.17 -23.53 -1.87
C LEU A 72 18.75 -23.32 -0.46
N PRO A 73 20.04 -22.98 -0.32
CA PRO A 73 20.64 -22.66 0.98
C PRO A 73 20.08 -21.34 1.48
N ILE A 74 19.26 -21.38 2.55
CA ILE A 74 18.56 -20.20 3.02
C ILE A 74 19.54 -19.26 3.71
N SER A 75 19.61 -18.03 3.21
CA SER A 75 20.58 -17.00 3.63
C SER A 75 19.95 -15.64 3.90
N HIS A 76 18.70 -15.42 3.47
CA HIS A 76 18.02 -14.14 3.56
C HIS A 76 16.57 -14.33 3.99
N ALA A 77 16.09 -13.46 4.88
CA ALA A 77 14.66 -13.30 5.11
C ALA A 77 14.00 -12.57 3.93
N GLY A 78 12.74 -12.85 3.66
CA GLY A 78 12.03 -12.24 2.53
C GLY A 78 10.94 -13.13 1.95
N ALA A 79 10.35 -12.67 0.85
CA ALA A 79 9.32 -13.38 0.12
C ALA A 79 9.79 -13.63 -1.32
N PHE A 80 9.87 -14.90 -1.69
CA PHE A 80 10.49 -15.37 -2.93
C PHE A 80 9.51 -16.22 -3.74
N VAL A 81 9.74 -16.28 -5.05
CA VAL A 81 8.99 -17.10 -6.00
C VAL A 81 9.94 -18.06 -6.71
N TYR A 82 9.42 -19.21 -7.11
CA TYR A 82 10.10 -20.14 -7.99
C TYR A 82 9.13 -20.83 -8.95
N TRP A 83 9.65 -21.31 -10.07
CA TRP A 83 8.92 -22.17 -11.01
C TRP A 83 9.90 -23.03 -11.81
N VAL A 84 9.35 -23.91 -12.64
CA VAL A 84 10.13 -24.72 -13.59
C VAL A 84 9.63 -24.45 -14.99
N GLU A 85 10.54 -24.19 -15.93
CA GLU A 85 10.26 -24.16 -17.36
C GLU A 85 10.74 -25.47 -17.99
N TYR A 86 10.02 -25.97 -19.00
CA TYR A 86 10.37 -27.19 -19.73
C TYR A 86 9.87 -27.15 -21.18
N ASP A 87 10.33 -28.07 -22.02
CA ASP A 87 9.94 -28.12 -23.43
C ASP A 87 8.50 -28.63 -23.60
N GLY A 88 7.75 -27.93 -24.44
CA GLY A 88 6.41 -28.33 -24.85
C GLY A 88 6.41 -29.43 -25.91
N ASP A 89 5.24 -29.65 -26.51
CA ASP A 89 5.08 -30.69 -27.52
C ASP A 89 5.52 -30.22 -28.92
N PHE A 90 5.68 -28.91 -29.12
CA PHE A 90 6.17 -28.32 -30.36
C PHE A 90 7.64 -27.89 -30.27
N PRO A 91 8.44 -28.04 -31.34
CA PRO A 91 9.84 -27.60 -31.37
C PRO A 91 9.96 -26.11 -31.01
N GLY A 92 10.86 -25.80 -30.06
CA GLY A 92 11.09 -24.44 -29.58
C GLY A 92 10.04 -23.89 -28.61
N GLN A 93 8.95 -24.63 -28.34
CA GLN A 93 7.97 -24.22 -27.35
C GLN A 93 8.52 -24.42 -25.93
N ARG A 94 8.51 -23.37 -25.13
CA ARG A 94 8.79 -23.42 -23.69
C ARG A 94 7.50 -23.24 -22.89
N ILE A 95 7.24 -24.18 -21.99
CA ILE A 95 6.11 -24.14 -21.08
C ILE A 95 6.60 -23.70 -19.70
N LYS A 96 5.97 -22.66 -19.16
CA LYS A 96 6.15 -22.24 -17.77
C LYS A 96 5.23 -23.08 -16.88
N GLY A 97 5.83 -23.80 -15.93
CA GLY A 97 5.12 -24.51 -14.87
C GLY A 97 4.44 -23.55 -13.88
N ARG A 98 3.72 -24.11 -12.90
CA ARG A 98 3.07 -23.31 -11.86
C ARG A 98 4.13 -22.65 -10.96
N GLU A 99 3.84 -21.44 -10.52
CA GLU A 99 4.64 -20.75 -9.51
C GLU A 99 4.39 -21.35 -8.12
N GLY A 100 5.46 -21.46 -7.35
CA GLY A 100 5.44 -21.64 -5.92
C GLY A 100 6.11 -20.46 -5.24
N TYR A 101 5.66 -20.14 -4.03
CA TYR A 101 6.17 -19.05 -3.22
C TYR A 101 6.69 -19.59 -1.90
N PHE A 102 7.71 -18.93 -1.36
CA PHE A 102 8.15 -19.19 0.00
C PHE A 102 8.60 -17.91 0.68
N ASN A 103 8.25 -17.81 1.96
CA ASN A 103 8.65 -16.72 2.83
C ASN A 103 9.61 -17.24 3.88
N ILE A 104 10.63 -16.45 4.20
CA ILE A 104 11.55 -16.71 5.30
C ILE A 104 11.41 -15.57 6.29
N ASP A 105 11.02 -15.92 7.50
CA ASP A 105 10.78 -14.98 8.58
C ASP A 105 12.08 -14.27 9.02
N PRO A 106 12.03 -13.00 9.44
CA PRO A 106 13.20 -12.28 9.91
C PRO A 106 13.65 -12.76 11.29
N ILE A 107 14.95 -12.62 11.57
CA ILE A 107 15.50 -12.83 12.91
C ILE A 107 15.28 -11.56 13.72
N LEU A 108 14.46 -11.64 14.77
CA LEU A 108 14.28 -10.57 15.75
C LEU A 108 15.16 -10.85 16.97
N ARG A 109 16.00 -9.89 17.36
CA ARG A 109 16.86 -10.01 18.56
C ARG A 109 16.53 -8.95 19.59
N VAL A 110 16.33 -9.40 20.82
CA VAL A 110 16.03 -8.57 21.99
C VAL A 110 16.95 -8.96 23.16
N PRO A 111 17.20 -8.04 24.09
CA PRO A 111 17.76 -8.39 25.39
C PRO A 111 16.94 -9.51 26.05
N ALA A 112 17.63 -10.46 26.65
CA ALA A 112 17.02 -11.55 27.41
C ALA A 112 16.29 -11.00 28.63
N ARG A 113 15.28 -11.73 29.10
CA ARG A 113 14.51 -11.38 30.29
C ARG A 113 14.58 -12.49 31.32
N SER A 114 14.57 -12.13 32.60
CA SER A 114 14.33 -13.10 33.66
C SER A 114 12.91 -13.70 33.54
N PRO A 115 12.67 -14.90 34.11
CA PRO A 115 11.34 -15.49 34.11
C PRO A 115 10.28 -14.57 34.73
N ILE A 116 9.06 -14.62 34.19
CA ILE A 116 7.88 -13.96 34.76
C ILE A 116 7.15 -14.81 35.81
N LEU A 117 7.57 -16.06 35.97
CA LEU A 117 7.03 -16.99 36.96
C LEU A 117 8.14 -17.46 37.90
N SER A 118 7.80 -17.62 39.18
CA SER A 118 8.64 -18.31 40.15
C SER A 118 8.77 -19.80 39.82
N ALA A 119 9.65 -20.52 40.52
CA ALA A 119 9.73 -21.98 40.43
C ALA A 119 8.38 -22.68 40.71
N ASP A 120 7.58 -22.12 41.63
CA ASP A 120 6.22 -22.60 41.95
C ASP A 120 5.12 -22.06 41.00
N LEU A 121 5.49 -21.54 39.83
CA LEU A 121 4.58 -21.00 38.80
C LEU A 121 3.70 -19.82 39.25
N LYS A 122 4.14 -19.02 40.22
CA LYS A 122 3.46 -17.78 40.62
C LYS A 122 3.98 -16.60 39.81
N PRO A 123 3.13 -15.66 39.36
CA PRO A 123 3.57 -14.44 38.70
C PRO A 123 4.54 -13.65 39.58
N LEU A 124 5.67 -13.22 39.00
CA LEU A 124 6.65 -12.34 39.63
C LEU A 124 6.38 -10.90 39.20
N LEU A 125 6.32 -10.00 40.17
CA LEU A 125 6.23 -8.56 39.91
C LEU A 125 7.58 -8.01 39.43
N PRO A 126 7.61 -6.85 38.75
CA PRO A 126 8.86 -6.15 38.44
C PRO A 126 9.73 -5.88 39.68
N SER A 127 9.09 -5.57 40.82
CA SER A 127 9.77 -5.38 42.12
C SER A 127 10.44 -6.66 42.65
N GLU A 128 10.00 -7.83 42.20
CA GLU A 128 10.54 -9.15 42.52
C GLU A 128 11.53 -9.63 41.45
N LYS A 129 11.93 -8.74 40.54
CA LYS A 129 12.79 -9.01 39.37
C LYS A 129 12.15 -9.94 38.33
N GLY A 130 10.81 -9.97 38.24
CA GLY A 130 10.12 -10.59 37.11
C GLY A 130 10.34 -9.81 35.81
N ALA A 131 10.51 -10.50 34.68
CA ALA A 131 10.77 -9.90 33.35
C ALA A 131 11.97 -8.92 33.26
N GLN A 132 12.88 -8.95 34.23
CA GLN A 132 14.03 -8.05 34.30
C GLN A 132 14.92 -8.20 33.07
N ILE A 133 15.31 -7.08 32.46
CA ILE A 133 16.24 -7.06 31.32
C ILE A 133 17.62 -7.56 31.75
N LEU A 134 18.19 -8.48 30.97
CA LEU A 134 19.49 -9.09 31.16
C LEU A 134 20.47 -8.65 30.05
N PRO A 135 21.80 -8.75 30.28
CA PRO A 135 22.80 -8.31 29.29
C PRO A 135 22.85 -9.15 28.01
N ASP A 136 22.47 -10.43 28.09
CA ASP A 136 22.50 -11.34 26.95
C ASP A 136 21.37 -11.03 25.97
N TYR A 137 21.53 -11.44 24.70
CA TYR A 137 20.49 -11.30 23.67
C TYR A 137 19.96 -12.64 23.22
N VAL A 138 18.64 -12.72 23.10
CA VAL A 138 17.94 -13.92 22.59
C VAL A 138 17.23 -13.61 21.27
N ASN A 139 16.97 -14.67 20.51
CA ASN A 139 16.08 -14.58 19.36
C ASN A 139 14.64 -14.60 19.85
N LEU A 140 13.87 -13.56 19.53
CA LEU A 140 12.45 -13.48 19.83
C LEU A 140 11.67 -14.23 18.73
N PRO A 141 10.98 -15.33 19.05
CA PRO A 141 10.06 -15.97 18.10
C PRO A 141 8.98 -14.98 17.69
N LEU A 142 8.51 -15.03 16.43
CA LEU A 142 7.44 -14.13 15.97
C LEU A 142 6.14 -14.31 16.77
N ASP A 143 5.85 -15.53 17.21
CA ASP A 143 4.70 -15.82 18.10
C ASP A 143 4.89 -15.27 19.52
N GLY A 144 6.12 -14.86 19.87
CA GLY A 144 6.45 -14.22 21.14
C GLY A 144 6.34 -12.69 21.11
N ILE A 145 5.88 -12.09 20.01
CA ILE A 145 5.69 -10.64 19.92
C ILE A 145 4.47 -10.23 20.73
N ALA A 146 4.69 -9.43 21.77
CA ALA A 146 3.67 -8.66 22.46
C ALA A 146 3.87 -7.18 22.13
N MET A 147 2.93 -6.59 21.39
CA MET A 147 3.07 -5.26 20.80
C MET A 147 2.14 -4.24 21.47
N LEU A 148 2.67 -3.07 21.82
CA LEU A 148 1.90 -1.92 22.31
C LEU A 148 1.92 -0.80 21.27
N THR A 149 0.76 -0.42 20.76
CA THR A 149 0.63 0.77 19.92
C THR A 149 0.72 2.02 20.77
N VAL A 150 1.60 2.93 20.38
CA VAL A 150 1.81 4.23 21.03
C VAL A 150 1.60 5.36 20.03
N VAL A 151 0.93 6.42 20.48
CA VAL A 151 0.64 7.62 19.69
C VAL A 151 1.51 8.76 20.21
N SER A 152 2.55 9.11 19.46
CA SER A 152 3.63 10.01 19.91
C SER A 152 3.13 11.35 20.46
N LYS A 153 2.10 11.94 19.84
CA LYS A 153 1.53 13.23 20.26
C LYS A 153 0.84 13.22 21.64
N TRP A 154 0.54 12.05 22.20
CA TRP A 154 -0.05 11.91 23.54
C TRP A 154 0.95 11.46 24.60
N MET A 155 2.21 11.24 24.22
CA MET A 155 3.26 10.79 25.14
C MET A 155 3.96 11.94 25.87
N GLY A 156 3.68 13.19 25.47
CA GLY A 156 4.42 14.37 25.91
C GLY A 156 5.79 14.47 25.22
N PRO A 157 6.66 15.38 25.69
CA PRO A 157 7.98 15.57 25.12
C PRO A 157 8.83 14.29 25.16
N ILE A 158 9.69 14.09 24.16
CA ILE A 158 10.51 12.89 23.98
C ILE A 158 11.42 12.61 25.19
N ALA A 159 11.89 13.65 25.88
CA ALA A 159 12.66 13.53 27.12
C ALA A 159 11.92 12.76 28.23
N GLN A 160 10.59 12.72 28.16
CA GLN A 160 9.74 12.02 29.12
C GLN A 160 9.35 10.60 28.68
N TRP A 161 9.73 10.15 27.48
CA TRP A 161 9.24 8.88 26.93
C TRP A 161 9.74 7.64 27.69
N LYS A 162 10.89 7.72 28.37
CA LYS A 162 11.43 6.61 29.18
C LYS A 162 10.42 6.07 30.20
N LYS A 163 9.56 6.92 30.77
CA LYS A 163 8.51 6.47 31.72
C LYS A 163 7.49 5.53 31.08
N HIS A 164 7.16 5.77 29.81
CA HIS A 164 6.26 4.93 29.03
C HIS A 164 6.94 3.63 28.59
N PHE A 165 8.24 3.68 28.32
CA PHE A 165 9.04 2.48 28.03
C PHE A 165 9.14 1.56 29.24
N GLN A 166 9.36 2.15 30.43
CA GLN A 166 9.35 1.40 31.69
C GLN A 166 8.00 0.69 31.88
N GLU A 167 6.90 1.43 31.79
CA GLU A 167 5.54 0.87 31.94
C GLU A 167 5.25 -0.26 30.93
N ALA A 168 5.64 -0.08 29.66
CA ALA A 168 5.46 -1.11 28.64
C ALA A 168 6.32 -2.35 28.92
N SER A 169 7.57 -2.16 29.33
CA SER A 169 8.48 -3.26 29.63
C SER A 169 8.05 -4.06 30.86
N ASP A 170 7.59 -3.38 31.91
CA ASP A 170 7.10 -3.99 33.16
C ASP A 170 5.84 -4.85 32.94
N ARG A 171 5.03 -4.50 31.93
CA ARG A 171 3.86 -5.29 31.50
C ARG A 171 4.22 -6.44 30.55
N GLY A 172 5.49 -6.61 30.21
CA GLY A 172 5.97 -7.70 29.37
C GLY A 172 5.79 -7.48 27.86
N TYR A 173 5.53 -6.24 27.41
CA TYR A 173 5.59 -5.95 25.97
C TYR A 173 7.02 -6.13 25.45
N THR A 174 7.15 -6.59 24.22
CA THR A 174 8.44 -6.84 23.55
C THR A 174 8.66 -5.92 22.35
N MET A 175 7.64 -5.17 21.95
CA MET A 175 7.68 -4.25 20.81
C MET A 175 6.74 -3.06 21.03
N LEU A 176 7.19 -1.88 20.63
CA LEU A 176 6.36 -0.70 20.45
C LEU A 176 6.00 -0.54 18.97
N HIS A 177 4.72 -0.33 18.71
CA HIS A 177 4.23 0.08 17.40
C HIS A 177 3.95 1.58 17.42
N TRP A 178 4.62 2.32 16.55
CA TRP A 178 4.55 3.76 16.45
C TRP A 178 3.59 4.16 15.35
N THR A 179 2.58 4.96 15.68
CA THR A 179 1.96 5.82 14.65
C THR A 179 3.03 6.72 14.03
N PRO A 180 2.85 7.23 12.81
CA PRO A 180 3.91 7.98 12.13
C PRO A 180 4.49 9.10 13.00
N LEU A 181 5.83 9.14 13.06
CA LEU A 181 6.61 10.09 13.85
C LEU A 181 6.99 11.34 13.04
N GLN A 182 6.62 11.37 11.76
CA GLN A 182 6.91 12.42 10.82
C GLN A 182 6.05 13.67 11.06
N VAL A 183 6.45 14.79 10.44
CA VAL A 183 5.73 16.07 10.56
C VAL A 183 4.27 15.89 10.14
N ARG A 184 3.33 16.17 11.05
CA ARG A 184 1.89 16.11 10.75
C ARG A 184 1.41 17.37 10.02
N GLY A 185 0.39 17.22 9.19
CA GLY A 185 -0.28 18.28 8.44
C GLY A 185 -1.30 19.06 9.25
N ALA A 186 -2.09 19.87 8.54
CA ALA A 186 -3.01 20.85 9.12
C ALA A 186 -4.07 20.26 10.06
N SER A 187 -4.53 19.01 9.83
CA SER A 187 -5.51 18.34 10.69
C SER A 187 -4.93 17.82 12.01
N ASP A 188 -3.60 17.87 12.18
CA ASP A 188 -2.85 17.25 13.28
C ASP A 188 -3.09 15.72 13.43
N SER A 189 -3.62 15.06 12.40
CA SER A 189 -3.67 13.60 12.33
C SER A 189 -2.27 13.02 12.09
N PRO A 190 -1.82 12.00 12.85
CA PRO A 190 -0.54 11.32 12.60
C PRO A 190 -0.43 10.71 11.19
N TYR A 191 -1.55 10.33 10.59
CA TYR A 191 -1.59 9.72 9.26
C TYR A 191 -1.60 10.75 8.12
N SER A 192 -1.95 12.01 8.43
CA SER A 192 -1.85 13.12 7.47
C SER A 192 -0.43 13.69 7.53
N ILE A 193 0.53 13.02 6.89
CA ILE A 193 1.95 13.36 6.96
C ILE A 193 2.27 14.49 5.98
N LYS A 194 2.80 15.60 6.48
CA LYS A 194 3.18 16.80 5.71
C LYS A 194 4.57 16.71 5.10
N ASP A 195 5.51 16.09 5.82
CA ASP A 195 6.87 15.87 5.37
C ASP A 195 7.33 14.49 5.84
N GLN A 196 7.42 13.56 4.90
CA GLN A 196 7.78 12.16 5.15
C GLN A 196 9.25 11.98 5.53
N LYS A 197 10.11 12.96 5.22
CA LYS A 197 11.57 12.84 5.39
C LYS A 197 12.05 13.32 6.75
N ASN A 198 11.24 14.09 7.46
CA ASN A 198 11.61 14.72 8.72
C ASN A 198 10.69 14.26 9.85
N TYR A 199 11.26 14.06 11.05
CA TYR A 199 10.49 13.83 12.26
C TYR A 199 9.77 15.11 12.71
N ASP A 200 8.64 14.94 13.40
CA ASP A 200 7.89 16.06 13.94
C ASP A 200 8.63 16.72 15.10
N LEU A 201 9.11 17.94 14.89
CA LEU A 201 9.85 18.70 15.91
C LEU A 201 8.99 19.07 17.14
N ARG A 202 7.67 18.94 17.07
CA ARG A 202 6.78 19.20 18.21
C ARG A 202 6.88 18.16 19.32
N ILE A 203 7.56 17.03 19.09
CA ILE A 203 7.83 16.05 20.14
C ILE A 203 8.96 16.51 21.07
N PHE A 204 9.70 17.56 20.73
CA PHE A 204 10.77 18.11 21.55
C PHE A 204 10.24 19.29 22.39
N ASP A 205 10.73 19.39 23.62
CA ASP A 205 10.48 20.50 24.56
C ASP A 205 11.39 21.70 24.32
N ILE A 206 12.45 21.53 23.53
CA ILE A 206 13.38 22.58 23.12
C ILE A 206 13.43 22.68 21.59
N PRO A 207 13.82 23.84 21.03
CA PRO A 207 14.10 23.94 19.61
C PRO A 207 15.22 22.97 19.20
N VAL A 208 14.97 22.14 18.19
CA VAL A 208 15.93 21.17 17.65
C VAL A 208 15.94 21.27 16.14
N GLU A 209 17.14 21.31 15.55
CA GLU A 209 17.32 21.27 14.10
C GLU A 209 16.96 19.89 13.52
N PRO A 210 16.38 19.79 12.31
CA PRO A 210 15.90 18.52 11.74
C PRO A 210 16.93 17.37 11.71
N LEU A 211 18.19 17.67 11.37
CA LEU A 211 19.26 16.66 11.36
C LEU A 211 19.56 16.12 12.76
N ALA A 212 19.55 16.98 13.77
CA ALA A 212 19.74 16.58 15.16
C ALA A 212 18.53 15.79 15.68
N ALA A 213 17.31 16.16 15.26
CA ALA A 213 16.10 15.46 15.63
C ALA A 213 16.12 13.98 15.21
N ALA A 214 16.61 13.67 14.00
CA ALA A 214 16.74 12.30 13.53
C ALA A 214 17.65 11.44 14.43
N SER A 215 18.82 11.97 14.80
CA SER A 215 19.74 11.29 15.71
C SER A 215 19.12 11.06 17.09
N ILE A 216 18.41 12.05 17.64
CA ILE A 216 17.79 11.92 18.97
C ILE A 216 16.66 10.88 18.97
N VAL A 217 15.84 10.85 17.91
CA VAL A 217 14.80 9.82 17.77
C VAL A 217 15.44 8.44 17.64
N GLU A 218 16.47 8.27 16.80
CA GLU A 218 17.20 7.01 16.66
C GLU A 218 17.79 6.54 18.00
N ASP A 219 18.45 7.44 18.73
CA ASP A 219 19.00 7.16 20.07
C ASP A 219 17.90 6.76 21.06
N THR A 220 16.73 7.41 21.00
CA THR A 220 15.58 7.10 21.86
C THR A 220 15.02 5.71 21.56
N LEU A 221 14.89 5.33 20.28
CA LEU A 221 14.45 3.99 19.87
C LEU A 221 15.48 2.91 20.22
N ARG A 222 16.78 3.23 20.11
CA ARG A 222 17.87 2.36 20.59
C ARG A 222 17.76 2.15 22.09
N VAL A 223 17.54 3.20 22.88
CA VAL A 223 17.31 3.11 24.33
C VAL A 223 16.11 2.21 24.64
N ALA A 224 14.97 2.37 23.95
CA ALA A 224 13.81 1.50 24.12
C ALA A 224 14.16 0.03 23.91
N LYS A 225 14.98 -0.27 22.89
CA LYS A 225 15.43 -1.64 22.62
C LYS A 225 16.42 -2.16 23.65
N GLU A 226 17.47 -1.41 23.96
CA GLU A 226 18.61 -1.88 24.74
C GLU A 226 18.34 -1.85 26.25
N GLU A 227 17.74 -0.76 26.76
CA GLU A 227 17.45 -0.61 28.20
C GLU A 227 16.14 -1.28 28.60
N TYR A 228 15.14 -1.32 27.70
CA TYR A 228 13.78 -1.76 28.03
C TYR A 228 13.34 -3.03 27.30
N GLY A 229 14.15 -3.59 26.40
CA GLY A 229 13.80 -4.79 25.65
C GLY A 229 12.58 -4.62 24.73
N LEU A 230 12.41 -3.42 24.18
CA LEU A 230 11.28 -3.05 23.31
C LEU A 230 11.78 -2.80 21.88
N LEU A 231 11.47 -3.73 20.96
CA LEU A 231 11.66 -3.49 19.53
C LEU A 231 10.75 -2.34 19.05
N SER A 232 11.01 -1.82 17.86
CA SER A 232 10.17 -0.76 17.26
C SER A 232 9.69 -1.16 15.88
N LEU A 233 8.41 -0.89 15.63
CA LEU A 233 7.75 -0.94 14.32
C LEU A 233 7.08 0.42 14.10
N THR A 234 7.12 0.95 12.88
CA THR A 234 6.40 2.20 12.54
C THR A 234 5.36 1.93 11.47
N ASP A 235 4.23 2.61 11.58
CA ASP A 235 3.31 2.76 10.48
C ASP A 235 4.00 3.46 9.30
N VAL A 236 3.72 2.99 8.08
CA VAL A 236 4.15 3.59 6.82
C VAL A 236 2.90 3.91 6.00
N VAL A 237 2.73 5.17 5.63
CA VAL A 237 1.59 5.65 4.85
C VAL A 237 2.01 5.83 3.40
N LEU A 238 1.52 4.97 2.51
CA LEU A 238 1.86 4.98 1.08
C LEU A 238 0.77 5.59 0.20
N ASN A 239 -0.46 5.64 0.70
CA ASN A 239 -1.65 5.96 -0.09
C ASN A 239 -2.01 7.45 -0.14
N HIS A 240 -1.49 8.26 0.79
CA HIS A 240 -1.78 9.70 0.84
C HIS A 240 -0.68 10.50 1.56
N THR A 241 -0.74 11.82 1.38
CA THR A 241 0.06 12.83 2.11
C THR A 241 -0.88 13.92 2.64
N ALA A 242 -0.42 14.79 3.53
CA ALA A 242 -1.23 15.92 3.98
C ALA A 242 -1.51 16.91 2.84
N SER A 243 -2.72 17.48 2.80
CA SER A 243 -3.12 18.45 1.77
C SER A 243 -2.25 19.72 1.79
N ASP A 244 -1.62 20.04 2.91
CA ASP A 244 -0.75 21.21 3.08
C ASP A 244 0.75 20.89 2.94
N SER A 245 1.10 19.78 2.27
CA SER A 245 2.49 19.42 1.96
C SER A 245 3.05 20.34 0.88
N LYS A 246 4.09 21.13 1.21
CA LYS A 246 4.65 22.14 0.28
C LYS A 246 5.18 21.55 -1.02
N TRP A 247 5.66 20.31 -1.00
CA TRP A 247 6.21 19.66 -2.19
C TRP A 247 5.13 19.39 -3.26
N LEU A 248 3.85 19.30 -2.90
CA LEU A 248 2.74 19.16 -3.85
C LEU A 248 2.60 20.37 -4.78
N ILE A 249 3.03 21.56 -4.35
CA ILE A 249 3.04 22.76 -5.22
C ILE A 249 4.04 22.58 -6.36
N HIS A 250 5.15 21.89 -6.10
CA HIS A 250 6.21 21.63 -7.08
C HIS A 250 5.96 20.36 -7.90
N HIS A 251 5.22 19.40 -7.33
CA HIS A 251 4.90 18.11 -7.94
C HIS A 251 3.40 17.79 -7.88
N PRO A 252 2.54 18.60 -8.53
CA PRO A 252 1.10 18.35 -8.54
C PRO A 252 0.73 17.06 -9.28
N GLU A 253 1.59 16.55 -10.16
CA GLU A 253 1.42 15.29 -10.88
C GLU A 253 1.40 14.06 -9.98
N ALA A 254 1.86 14.19 -8.73
CA ALA A 254 1.85 13.10 -7.76
C ALA A 254 0.44 12.78 -7.22
N GLY A 255 -0.50 13.71 -7.35
CA GLY A 255 -1.91 13.50 -7.01
C GLY A 255 -2.74 13.11 -8.23
N TYR A 256 -4.06 13.06 -8.06
CA TYR A 256 -5.01 12.93 -9.16
C TYR A 256 -5.60 14.30 -9.48
N SER A 257 -5.48 14.74 -10.73
CA SER A 257 -6.04 16.00 -11.22
C SER A 257 -6.63 15.81 -12.62
N PRO A 258 -7.49 16.72 -13.12
CA PRO A 258 -7.93 16.69 -14.52
C PRO A 258 -6.78 16.65 -15.54
N SER A 259 -5.58 17.13 -15.18
CA SER A 259 -4.42 17.12 -16.06
C SER A 259 -3.85 15.72 -16.29
N ASN A 260 -3.87 14.83 -15.29
CA ASN A 260 -3.32 13.47 -15.40
C ASN A 260 -4.38 12.37 -15.34
N THR A 261 -5.59 12.71 -14.89
CA THR A 261 -6.73 11.82 -14.72
C THR A 261 -8.00 12.53 -15.23
N PRO A 262 -8.13 12.76 -16.56
CA PRO A 262 -9.15 13.63 -17.12
C PRO A 262 -10.60 13.18 -16.87
N ASN A 263 -10.81 11.89 -16.61
CA ASN A 263 -12.13 11.37 -16.24
C ASN A 263 -12.62 11.88 -14.87
N LEU A 264 -11.79 12.56 -14.08
CA LEU A 264 -12.18 13.21 -12.83
C LEU A 264 -12.73 14.62 -13.02
N THR A 265 -12.62 15.22 -14.21
CA THR A 265 -13.12 16.59 -14.47
C THR A 265 -14.58 16.77 -14.05
N PRO A 266 -15.54 15.89 -14.40
CA PRO A 266 -16.93 16.08 -13.99
C PRO A 266 -17.11 16.03 -12.46
N ALA A 267 -16.30 15.23 -11.77
CA ALA A 267 -16.34 15.12 -10.32
C ALA A 267 -15.76 16.37 -9.63
N LEU A 268 -14.71 16.97 -10.20
CA LEU A 268 -14.14 18.22 -9.69
C LEU A 268 -15.14 19.38 -9.86
N GLU A 269 -15.73 19.54 -11.04
CA GLU A 269 -16.73 20.58 -11.30
C GLU A 269 -17.95 20.46 -10.37
N LEU A 270 -18.37 19.22 -10.07
CA LEU A 270 -19.43 18.96 -9.10
C LEU A 270 -19.02 19.37 -7.67
N ASP A 271 -17.82 19.03 -7.23
CA ASP A 271 -17.31 19.36 -5.89
C ASP A 271 -17.15 20.89 -5.72
N ASP A 272 -16.58 21.57 -6.71
CA ASP A 272 -16.43 23.02 -6.74
C ASP A 272 -17.80 23.72 -6.69
N ALA A 273 -18.79 23.22 -7.43
CA ALA A 273 -20.17 23.73 -7.37
C ALA A 273 -20.81 23.55 -5.97
N ILE A 274 -20.53 22.44 -5.28
CA ILE A 274 -21.03 22.22 -3.90
C ILE A 274 -20.35 23.20 -2.92
N VAL A 275 -19.04 23.46 -3.08
CA VAL A 275 -18.30 24.43 -2.28
C VAL A 275 -18.81 25.85 -2.51
N GLU A 276 -19.02 26.24 -3.77
CA GLU A 276 -19.60 27.53 -4.16
C GLU A 276 -21.00 27.71 -3.55
N PHE A 277 -21.88 26.70 -3.70
CA PHE A 277 -23.20 26.70 -3.10
C PHE A 277 -23.15 26.92 -1.59
N SER A 278 -22.28 26.17 -0.90
CA SER A 278 -22.11 26.25 0.55
C SER A 278 -21.65 27.64 1.00
N GLY A 279 -20.77 28.30 0.22
CA GLY A 279 -20.33 29.68 0.46
C GLY A 279 -21.42 30.73 0.23
N SER A 280 -22.42 30.43 -0.61
CA SER A 280 -23.49 31.36 -0.97
C SER A 280 -24.70 31.36 -0.02
N LEU A 281 -24.80 30.37 0.88
CA LEU A 281 -26.02 30.12 1.68
C LEU A 281 -26.57 31.38 2.37
N GLN A 282 -25.71 32.11 3.07
CA GLN A 282 -26.11 33.32 3.80
C GLN A 282 -26.61 34.43 2.86
N GLY A 283 -25.92 34.65 1.74
CA GLY A 283 -26.30 35.67 0.74
C GLY A 283 -27.60 35.32 0.02
N SER A 284 -27.90 34.03 -0.11
CA SER A 284 -29.12 33.50 -0.70
C SER A 284 -30.28 33.36 0.29
N GLY A 285 -30.10 33.79 1.54
CA GLY A 285 -31.12 33.67 2.59
C GLY A 285 -31.44 32.22 3.00
N LEU A 286 -30.52 31.30 2.74
CA LEU A 286 -30.65 29.87 3.05
C LEU A 286 -30.14 29.55 4.46
N PRO A 287 -30.61 28.45 5.09
CA PRO A 287 -30.16 28.06 6.42
C PRO A 287 -28.65 27.80 6.48
N THR A 288 -27.94 28.47 7.40
CA THR A 288 -26.52 28.22 7.69
C THR A 288 -26.31 27.35 8.93
N HIS A 289 -27.38 27.10 9.70
CA HIS A 289 -27.39 26.20 10.84
C HIS A 289 -28.65 25.33 10.76
N VAL A 290 -28.46 24.02 10.60
CA VAL A 290 -29.56 23.06 10.45
C VAL A 290 -30.15 22.74 11.82
N THR A 291 -31.45 22.98 12.00
CA THR A 291 -32.16 22.69 13.26
C THR A 291 -33.35 21.76 13.08
N SER A 292 -33.78 21.53 11.83
CA SER A 292 -34.97 20.77 11.51
C SER A 292 -34.85 20.04 10.17
N GLN A 293 -35.70 19.04 9.93
CA GLN A 293 -35.83 18.38 8.62
C GLN A 293 -36.21 19.38 7.52
N LYS A 294 -37.03 20.38 7.83
CA LYS A 294 -37.42 21.42 6.87
C LYS A 294 -36.23 22.22 6.36
N ASP A 295 -35.23 22.47 7.21
CA ASP A 295 -34.00 23.15 6.79
C ASP A 295 -33.22 22.29 5.79
N ILE A 296 -33.14 20.97 6.03
CA ILE A 296 -32.52 20.00 5.12
C ILE A 296 -33.25 19.99 3.78
N ASP A 297 -34.58 19.86 3.79
CA ASP A 297 -35.37 19.83 2.56
C ASP A 297 -35.19 21.12 1.74
N THR A 298 -35.15 22.27 2.42
CA THR A 298 -34.90 23.57 1.80
C THR A 298 -33.51 23.63 1.15
N LEU A 299 -32.48 23.14 1.85
CA LEU A 299 -31.11 23.10 1.34
C LEU A 299 -30.95 22.13 0.17
N MET A 300 -31.59 20.96 0.23
CA MET A 300 -31.53 19.97 -0.84
C MET A 300 -32.16 20.48 -2.14
N VAL A 301 -33.33 21.14 -2.05
CA VAL A 301 -33.99 21.77 -3.21
C VAL A 301 -33.12 22.87 -3.79
N ALA A 302 -32.53 23.72 -2.95
CA ALA A 302 -31.66 24.80 -3.40
C ALA A 302 -30.37 24.28 -4.04
N LEU A 303 -29.77 23.22 -3.49
CA LEU A 303 -28.59 22.57 -4.06
C LEU A 303 -28.91 21.94 -5.41
N GLU A 304 -30.04 21.23 -5.54
CA GLU A 304 -30.45 20.64 -6.82
C GLU A 304 -30.63 21.70 -7.91
N GLN A 305 -31.26 22.83 -7.57
CA GLN A 305 -31.40 23.96 -8.48
C GLN A 305 -30.04 24.56 -8.87
N HIS A 306 -29.13 24.71 -7.91
CA HIS A 306 -27.78 25.18 -8.17
C HIS A 306 -27.02 24.23 -9.11
N LEU A 307 -27.07 22.92 -8.88
CA LEU A 307 -26.38 21.93 -9.71
C LEU A 307 -26.96 21.83 -11.13
N LYS A 308 -28.29 21.95 -11.29
CA LYS A 308 -28.93 22.01 -12.62
C LYS A 308 -28.40 23.19 -13.45
N SER A 309 -28.07 24.31 -12.81
CA SER A 309 -27.53 25.48 -13.50
C SER A 309 -26.10 25.31 -14.04
N LYS A 310 -25.38 24.26 -13.62
CA LYS A 310 -24.00 23.96 -14.04
C LYS A 310 -23.94 23.06 -15.28
N GLU A 311 -25.08 22.59 -15.78
CA GLU A 311 -25.20 21.78 -17.00
C GLU A 311 -24.26 20.55 -17.07
N LEU A 312 -23.94 19.94 -15.91
CA LEU A 312 -23.00 18.82 -15.80
C LEU A 312 -23.39 17.58 -16.64
N TRP A 313 -24.65 17.49 -17.10
CA TRP A 313 -25.09 16.45 -18.02
C TRP A 313 -24.38 16.50 -19.38
N GLN A 314 -23.82 17.65 -19.77
CA GLN A 314 -23.07 17.83 -21.01
C GLN A 314 -21.84 16.91 -21.08
N PHE A 315 -21.29 16.48 -19.94
CA PHE A 315 -20.21 15.48 -19.90
C PHE A 315 -20.61 14.09 -20.44
N TYR A 316 -21.91 13.82 -20.61
CA TYR A 316 -22.43 12.51 -21.00
C TYR A 316 -23.04 12.46 -22.41
N ILE A 317 -23.25 13.61 -23.06
CA ILE A 317 -23.94 13.67 -24.35
C ILE A 317 -23.17 14.49 -25.38
N LEU A 318 -23.57 14.34 -26.65
CA LEU A 318 -23.06 15.14 -27.75
C LEU A 318 -23.99 16.34 -27.98
N ASP A 319 -23.40 17.50 -28.28
CA ASP A 319 -24.16 18.61 -28.85
C ASP A 319 -24.50 18.28 -30.31
N VAL A 320 -25.74 17.83 -30.52
CA VAL A 320 -26.21 17.42 -31.85
C VAL A 320 -26.11 18.55 -32.87
N GLN A 321 -26.36 19.80 -32.47
CA GLN A 321 -26.37 20.94 -33.40
C GLN A 321 -24.95 21.30 -33.82
N GLU A 322 -24.03 21.36 -32.85
CA GLU A 322 -22.62 21.64 -33.10
C GLU A 322 -21.98 20.54 -33.95
N GLU A 323 -22.20 19.27 -33.61
CA GLU A 323 -21.67 18.12 -34.36
C GLU A 323 -22.20 18.09 -35.80
N MET A 324 -23.49 18.36 -36.01
CA MET A 324 -24.06 18.46 -37.35
C MET A 324 -23.41 19.58 -38.18
N ALA A 325 -23.21 20.76 -37.57
CA ALA A 325 -22.56 21.88 -38.23
C ALA A 325 -21.10 21.57 -38.59
N ALA A 326 -20.36 20.92 -37.68
CA ALA A 326 -18.98 20.51 -37.90
C ALA A 326 -18.85 19.51 -39.05
N ILE A 327 -19.74 18.51 -39.13
CA ILE A 327 -19.78 17.53 -40.22
C ILE A 327 -20.07 18.21 -41.56
N LEU A 328 -21.07 19.09 -41.62
CA LEU A 328 -21.39 19.82 -42.86
C LEU A 328 -20.21 20.66 -43.35
N SER A 329 -19.52 21.33 -42.41
CA SER A 329 -18.33 22.13 -42.73
C SER A 329 -17.20 21.24 -43.27
N ALA A 330 -16.91 20.11 -42.63
CA ALA A 330 -15.88 19.17 -43.07
C ALA A 330 -16.16 18.57 -44.47
N LEU A 331 -17.42 18.23 -44.75
CA LEU A 331 -17.85 17.72 -46.07
C LEU A 331 -17.72 18.77 -47.17
N SER A 332 -17.94 20.04 -46.85
CA SER A 332 -17.80 21.14 -47.81
C SER A 332 -16.34 21.51 -48.11
N SER A 333 -15.42 21.22 -47.17
CA SER A 333 -14.01 21.63 -47.24
C SER A 333 -13.06 20.52 -47.74
N ASN A 334 -13.43 19.25 -47.62
CA ASN A 334 -12.72 18.12 -48.22
C ASN A 334 -13.56 17.48 -49.35
N PRO A 335 -13.27 17.75 -50.64
CA PRO A 335 -13.91 17.03 -51.72
C PRO A 335 -13.50 15.55 -51.64
N ILE A 336 -14.42 14.70 -51.18
CA ILE A 336 -14.29 13.25 -51.21
C ILE A 336 -13.98 12.85 -52.66
N ALA A 337 -12.83 12.22 -52.90
CA ALA A 337 -12.46 11.72 -54.21
C ALA A 337 -13.60 10.82 -54.74
N PRO A 338 -14.05 11.00 -56.00
CA PRO A 338 -15.21 10.30 -56.53
C PRO A 338 -14.91 8.79 -56.60
N GLY A 339 -15.38 8.03 -55.61
CA GLY A 339 -15.11 6.60 -55.49
C GLY A 339 -15.57 5.94 -54.19
N MET A 340 -15.79 6.69 -53.10
CA MET A 340 -16.47 6.16 -51.90
C MET A 340 -17.89 6.70 -51.81
N ALA A 341 -18.83 5.79 -51.53
CA ALA A 341 -20.27 5.89 -51.69
C ALA A 341 -20.90 7.28 -51.38
N ARG A 342 -21.67 7.80 -52.36
CA ARG A 342 -22.66 8.85 -52.12
C ARG A 342 -23.73 8.31 -51.18
N ILE A 343 -23.72 8.72 -49.91
CA ILE A 343 -24.93 8.70 -49.10
C ILE A 343 -25.73 9.94 -49.54
N SER A 344 -26.84 9.72 -50.25
CA SER A 344 -27.77 10.78 -50.63
C SER A 344 -28.31 11.47 -49.38
N MET A 345 -28.33 12.81 -49.37
CA MET A 345 -28.93 13.62 -48.31
C MET A 345 -30.45 13.37 -48.13
N GLU A 346 -31.11 12.72 -49.08
CA GLU A 346 -32.53 12.35 -48.98
C GLU A 346 -32.80 11.22 -47.97
N ASN A 347 -31.76 10.53 -47.47
CA ASN A 347 -31.89 9.46 -46.48
C ASN A 347 -31.74 9.93 -45.02
N LEU A 348 -31.43 11.21 -44.78
CA LEU A 348 -31.49 11.80 -43.44
C LEU A 348 -32.93 12.27 -43.18
N HIS A 349 -33.75 11.33 -42.74
CA HIS A 349 -35.15 11.60 -42.38
C HIS A 349 -35.21 12.63 -41.24
N PRO A 350 -36.05 13.69 -41.33
CA PRO A 350 -36.38 14.51 -40.17
C PRO A 350 -37.42 13.74 -39.34
N GLN A 351 -36.97 12.80 -38.53
CA GLN A 351 -37.75 12.35 -37.39
C GLN A 351 -36.96 12.71 -36.14
N LEU A 352 -37.18 13.92 -35.66
CA LEU A 352 -36.98 14.27 -34.25
C LEU A 352 -38.02 13.48 -33.45
N PRO A 353 -37.64 12.53 -32.58
CA PRO A 353 -38.48 12.27 -31.42
C PRO A 353 -38.32 13.48 -30.50
N THR A 354 -39.44 14.12 -30.18
CA THR A 354 -39.55 14.97 -29.00
C THR A 354 -39.27 14.09 -27.78
N LEU A 355 -38.00 13.98 -27.38
CA LEU A 355 -37.58 13.45 -26.08
C LEU A 355 -37.39 14.62 -25.11
N TYR A 356 -38.44 15.42 -24.99
CA TYR A 356 -38.73 16.18 -23.77
C TYR A 356 -39.87 15.45 -23.08
N GLY A 357 -39.53 14.62 -22.10
CA GLY A 357 -40.51 13.83 -21.36
C GLY A 357 -39.85 12.96 -20.30
N HIS A 358 -39.65 13.57 -19.13
CA HIS A 358 -39.37 12.91 -17.85
C HIS A 358 -38.01 12.22 -17.66
N LEU A 359 -37.01 13.04 -17.34
CA LEU A 359 -36.12 12.74 -16.22
C LEU A 359 -36.27 13.91 -15.23
N ALA A 360 -37.26 13.77 -14.36
CA ALA A 360 -37.43 14.59 -13.16
C ALA A 360 -36.64 13.94 -12.03
#